data_AF-A0AAN7KE24-F1
#
_entry.id   AF-A0AAN7KE24-F1
#
_cell.length_a   1.000
_cell.length_b   1.000
_cell.length_c   1.000
_cell.angle_alpha   90.00
_cell.angle_beta   90.00
_cell.angle_gamma   90.00
#
_symmetry.space_group_name_H-M   'P 1'
#
loop_
_entity.id
_entity.type
_entity.pdbx_description
1 polymer ?
#
loop_
_entity_poly.entity_id
_entity_poly.type
_entity_poly.pdbx_seq_one_letter_code
_entity_poly.pdbx_strand_id
1 'polypeptide(L)'
;MLFPKEEEYIEWFKKAGFKDVQLKRIGPKWYRGVRRHGLIMGCSLTGVKAASGDSPLQLGPKEEDVAKPINPFVFMLRFLLGAMAATYYVLVPIYMWIKDLIVPKGLPI
;
A
#
# COMPACT_ATOMS: atom_id res chain seq x y z
N MET A 1 -10.27 1.92 -2.89
CA MET A 1 -9.02 2.09 -2.14
C MET A 1 -7.89 1.56 -3.03
N LEU A 2 -6.82 2.30 -3.28
CA LEU A 2 -5.74 1.88 -4.21
C LEU A 2 -4.96 0.67 -3.68
N PHE A 3 -4.93 0.50 -2.36
CA PHE A 3 -4.30 -0.62 -1.68
C PHE A 3 -5.34 -1.42 -0.89
N PRO A 4 -5.22 -2.75 -0.86
CA PRO A 4 -6.02 -3.62 -0.01
C PRO A 4 -5.91 -3.23 1.47
N LYS A 5 -6.92 -3.61 2.26
CA LYS A 5 -6.87 -3.45 3.71
C LYS A 5 -5.95 -4.49 4.35
N GLU A 6 -5.51 -4.22 5.58
CA GLU A 6 -4.64 -5.15 6.33
C GLU A 6 -5.34 -6.52 6.48
N GLU A 7 -6.66 -6.54 6.62
CA GLU A 7 -7.46 -7.75 6.75
C GLU A 7 -7.49 -8.55 5.44
N GLU A 8 -7.66 -7.88 4.29
CA GLU A 8 -7.69 -8.51 2.96
C GLU A 8 -6.35 -9.19 2.65
N TYR A 9 -5.26 -8.53 3.02
CA TYR A 9 -3.91 -9.05 2.94
C TYR A 9 -3.71 -10.32 3.77
N ILE A 10 -4.16 -10.33 5.02
CA ILE A 10 -4.07 -11.52 5.89
C ILE A 10 -4.92 -12.66 5.30
N GLU A 11 -6.10 -12.35 4.78
CA GLU A 11 -6.99 -13.33 4.18
C GLU A 11 -6.37 -13.99 2.94
N TRP A 12 -5.75 -13.21 2.06
CA TRP A 12 -5.05 -13.73 0.88
C TRP A 12 -3.90 -14.67 1.26
N PHE A 13 -3.08 -14.29 2.23
CA PHE A 13 -1.98 -15.15 2.70
C PHE A 13 -2.49 -16.45 3.32
N LYS A 14 -3.55 -16.39 4.14
CA LYS A 14 -4.20 -17.60 4.67
C LYS A 14 -4.77 -18.49 3.58
N LYS A 15 -5.49 -17.90 2.60
CA LYS A 15 -6.04 -18.63 1.44
C LYS A 15 -4.96 -19.22 0.54
N ALA A 16 -3.78 -18.61 0.48
CA ALA A 16 -2.62 -19.15 -0.23
C ALA A 16 -1.85 -20.23 0.58
N GLY A 17 -2.37 -20.63 1.74
CA GLY A 17 -1.83 -21.73 2.55
C GLY A 17 -0.68 -21.35 3.48
N PHE A 18 -0.44 -20.05 3.72
CA PHE A 18 0.53 -19.61 4.71
C PHE A 18 -0.03 -19.79 6.13
N LYS A 19 0.81 -20.31 7.03
CA LYS A 19 0.56 -20.43 8.47
C LYS A 19 1.32 -19.33 9.22
N ASP A 20 0.93 -19.07 10.46
CA ASP A 20 1.58 -18.10 11.34
C ASP A 20 1.70 -16.70 10.71
N VAL A 21 0.63 -16.26 10.04
CA VAL A 21 0.60 -14.96 9.37
C VAL A 21 0.67 -13.83 10.39
N GLN A 22 1.75 -13.06 10.36
CA GLN A 22 1.97 -11.89 11.21
C GLN A 22 2.01 -10.62 10.36
N LEU A 23 1.30 -9.58 10.82
CA LEU A 23 1.30 -8.26 10.22
C LEU A 23 2.15 -7.32 11.07
N LYS A 24 3.23 -6.79 10.48
CA LYS A 24 4.08 -5.76 11.08
C LYS A 24 3.91 -4.44 10.36
N ARG A 25 3.51 -3.41 11.09
CA ARG A 25 3.45 -2.04 10.56
C ARG A 25 4.85 -1.46 10.51
N ILE A 26 5.21 -0.89 9.36
CA ILE A 26 6.47 -0.21 9.12
C ILE A 26 6.16 1.26 8.92
N GLY A 27 6.82 2.10 9.70
CA GLY A 27 6.84 3.52 9.47
C GLY A 27 7.70 4.26 10.48
N PRO A 28 7.87 5.56 10.28
CA PRO A 28 8.73 6.37 11.11
C PRO A 28 8.16 6.51 12.53
N LYS A 29 9.05 6.61 13.53
CA LYS A 29 8.69 6.71 14.96
C LYS A 29 7.79 7.90 15.28
N TRP A 30 7.84 8.95 14.46
CA TRP A 30 7.07 10.19 14.63
C TRP A 30 5.61 10.08 14.16
N TYR A 31 5.21 8.97 13.55
CA TYR A 31 3.87 8.82 13.01
C TYR A 31 2.85 8.46 14.11
N ARG A 32 1.96 9.41 14.46
CA ARG A 32 1.04 9.34 15.61
C ARG A 32 -0.43 9.07 15.25
N GLY A 33 -0.72 8.20 14.30
CA GLY A 33 -2.10 7.81 14.00
C GLY A 33 -2.25 6.92 12.77
N VAL A 34 -2.88 5.75 12.93
CA VAL A 34 -3.09 4.83 11.80
C VAL A 34 -4.11 5.42 10.83
N ARG A 35 -3.71 5.64 9.56
CA ARG A 35 -4.59 5.96 8.41
C ARG A 35 -5.41 7.27 8.48
N ARG A 36 -5.32 8.07 9.56
CA ARG A 36 -6.14 9.29 9.74
C ARG A 36 -5.84 10.41 8.75
N HIS A 37 -4.63 10.45 8.20
CA HIS A 37 -4.12 11.58 7.42
C HIS A 37 -3.79 11.20 5.96
N GLY A 38 -4.25 10.03 5.50
CA GLY A 38 -4.02 9.56 4.12
C GLY A 38 -2.60 9.05 3.81
N LEU A 39 -1.68 9.06 4.78
CA LEU A 39 -0.35 8.49 4.63
C LEU A 39 -0.36 6.97 4.64
N ILE A 40 0.33 6.40 3.66
CA ILE A 40 0.50 4.96 3.52
C ILE A 40 1.61 4.54 4.49
N MET A 41 1.18 3.94 5.61
CA MET A 41 2.08 3.14 6.43
C MET A 41 2.29 1.81 5.71
N GLY A 42 3.55 1.45 5.50
CA GLY A 42 3.89 0.13 4.98
C GLY A 42 3.39 -0.93 5.95
N CYS A 43 2.88 -2.03 5.43
CA CYS A 43 2.69 -3.24 6.21
C CYS A 43 3.57 -4.34 5.61
N SER A 44 4.24 -5.08 6.47
CA SER A 44 4.96 -6.29 6.11
C SER A 44 4.14 -7.47 6.64
N LEU A 45 3.81 -8.38 5.75
CA LEU A 45 3.21 -9.66 6.10
C LEU A 45 4.31 -10.70 6.04
N THR A 46 4.40 -11.46 7.12
CA THR A 46 5.26 -12.64 7.19
C THR A 46 4.37 -13.84 7.45
N GLY A 47 4.73 -14.98 6.87
CA GLY A 47 4.01 -16.23 7.06
C GLY A 47 4.88 -17.39 6.61
N VAL A 48 4.66 -18.56 7.20
CA VAL A 48 5.42 -19.78 6.92
C VAL A 48 4.61 -20.66 5.98
N LYS A 49 5.19 -21.03 4.84
CA LYS A 49 4.63 -22.04 3.93
C LYS A 49 5.38 -23.35 4.15
N ALA A 50 4.78 -24.26 4.91
CA ALA A 50 5.44 -25.49 5.38
C ALA A 50 5.72 -26.53 4.27
N ALA A 51 4.99 -26.48 3.15
CA ALA A 51 5.16 -27.38 2.02
C ALA A 51 5.43 -26.60 0.74
N SER A 52 6.43 -27.05 -0.02
CA SER A 52 6.65 -26.61 -1.39
C SER A 52 5.56 -27.15 -2.30
N GLY A 53 5.05 -26.32 -3.20
CA GLY A 53 3.98 -26.68 -4.13
C GLY A 53 3.13 -25.47 -4.50
N ASP A 54 2.16 -25.71 -5.37
CA ASP A 54 1.26 -24.66 -5.86
C ASP A 54 0.45 -24.03 -4.72
N SER A 55 -0.02 -22.80 -4.98
CA SER A 55 -0.93 -22.14 -4.06
C SER A 55 -2.31 -22.79 -4.15
N PRO A 56 -2.97 -23.12 -3.03
CA PRO A 56 -4.36 -23.53 -3.04
C PRO A 56 -5.30 -22.42 -3.53
N LEU A 57 -4.84 -21.16 -3.52
CA LEU A 57 -5.55 -20.03 -4.12
C LEU A 57 -5.42 -20.09 -5.65
N GLN A 58 -6.51 -20.47 -6.33
CA GLN A 58 -6.62 -20.37 -7.78
C GLN A 58 -6.94 -18.91 -8.15
N LEU A 59 -6.01 -18.27 -8.85
CA LEU A 59 -6.20 -16.93 -9.41
C LEU A 59 -6.80 -17.05 -10.81
N GLY A 60 -7.59 -16.04 -11.20
CA GLY A 60 -8.04 -15.91 -12.59
C GLY A 60 -6.87 -15.72 -13.57
N PRO A 61 -7.15 -15.78 -14.88
CA PRO A 61 -6.12 -15.53 -15.90
C PRO A 61 -5.51 -14.15 -15.68
N LYS A 62 -4.18 -14.10 -15.59
CA LYS A 62 -3.40 -12.86 -15.50
C LYS A 62 -3.29 -12.24 -16.90
N GLU A 63 -4.41 -11.77 -17.42
CA GLU A 63 -4.46 -11.15 -18.73
C GLU A 63 -4.35 -9.63 -18.58
N GLU A 64 -3.21 -9.10 -19.01
CA GLU A 64 -3.07 -7.69 -19.34
C GLU A 64 -3.13 -7.59 -20.86
N ASP A 65 -4.14 -6.88 -21.37
CA ASP A 65 -4.33 -6.72 -22.82
C ASP A 65 -3.31 -5.71 -23.37
N VAL A 66 -2.13 -6.23 -23.72
CA VAL A 66 -1.01 -5.47 -24.30
C VAL A 66 -1.22 -5.12 -25.78
N ALA A 67 -2.21 -5.70 -26.45
CA ALA A 67 -2.45 -5.49 -27.87
C ALA A 67 -3.29 -4.23 -28.16
N LYS A 68 -3.95 -3.68 -27.13
CA LYS A 68 -4.85 -2.56 -27.29
C LYS A 68 -4.10 -1.25 -27.60
N PRO A 69 -4.44 -0.52 -28.67
CA PRO A 69 -3.79 0.74 -28.99
C PRO A 69 -4.06 1.78 -27.88
N ILE A 70 -3.02 2.50 -27.50
CA ILE A 70 -3.07 3.55 -26.48
C ILE A 70 -3.56 4.84 -27.13
N ASN A 71 -4.58 5.47 -26.54
CA ASN A 71 -5.01 6.81 -26.95
C ASN A 71 -4.03 7.87 -26.38
N PRO A 72 -3.30 8.64 -27.21
CA PRO A 72 -2.27 9.58 -26.74
C PRO A 72 -2.80 10.68 -25.83
N PHE A 73 -4.03 11.15 -26.05
CA PHE A 73 -4.64 12.19 -25.22
C PHE A 73 -4.99 11.65 -23.82
N VAL A 74 -5.58 10.46 -23.76
CA VAL A 74 -5.88 9.78 -22.48
C VAL A 74 -4.59 9.45 -21.75
N PHE A 75 -3.55 9.04 -22.47
CA PHE A 75 -2.23 8.81 -21.89
C PHE A 75 -1.66 10.07 -21.26
N MET A 76 -1.67 11.20 -21.97
CA MET A 76 -1.19 12.49 -21.44
C MET A 76 -1.95 12.90 -20.18
N LEU A 77 -3.28 12.79 -20.19
CA LEU A 77 -4.10 13.11 -19.03
C LEU A 77 -3.78 12.19 -17.83
N ARG A 78 -3.63 10.89 -18.05
CA ARG A 78 -3.21 9.94 -17.00
C ARG A 78 -1.82 10.24 -16.48
N PHE A 79 -0.90 10.64 -17.35
CA PHE A 79 0.46 11.02 -16.99
C PHE A 79 0.47 12.25 -16.08
N LEU A 80 -0.26 13.31 -16.44
CA LEU A 80 -0.39 14.52 -15.62
C LEU A 80 -1.04 14.22 -14.27
N LEU A 81 -2.13 13.44 -14.26
CA LEU A 81 -2.78 12.99 -13.03
C LEU A 81 -1.81 12.18 -12.15
N GLY A 82 -1.05 11.27 -12.75
CA GLY A 82 -0.04 10.47 -12.07
C GLY A 82 1.08 11.33 -11.48
N ALA A 83 1.56 12.33 -12.22
CA ALA A 83 2.57 13.28 -11.74
C ALA A 83 2.06 14.13 -10.57
N MET A 84 0.82 14.62 -10.64
CA MET A 84 0.18 15.35 -9.54
C MET A 84 0.02 14.46 -8.30
N ALA A 85 -0.45 13.22 -8.47
CA ALA A 85 -0.59 12.26 -7.39
C ALA A 85 0.76 11.91 -6.75
N ALA A 86 1.80 11.70 -7.54
CA ALA A 86 3.17 11.46 -7.06
C ALA A 86 3.71 12.67 -6.28
N THR A 87 3.52 13.88 -6.80
CA THR A 87 3.93 15.12 -6.13
C THR A 87 3.23 15.26 -4.78
N TYR A 88 1.91 15.05 -4.74
CA TYR A 88 1.14 15.05 -3.49
C TYR A 88 1.67 13.99 -2.51
N TYR A 89 1.94 12.78 -3.00
CA TYR A 89 2.45 11.68 -2.20
C TYR A 89 3.82 11.97 -1.57
N VAL A 90 4.67 12.77 -2.22
CA VAL A 90 5.97 13.21 -1.67
C VAL A 90 5.81 14.36 -0.67
N LEU A 91 4.94 15.33 -0.95
CA LEU A 91 4.76 16.51 -0.10
C LEU A 91 4.12 16.18 1.25
N VAL A 92 3.17 15.24 1.28
CA VAL A 92 2.42 14.89 2.49
C VAL A 92 3.32 14.36 3.64
N PRO A 93 4.25 13.40 3.42
CA PRO A 93 5.21 12.99 4.44
C PRO A 93 6.11 14.11 4.94
N ILE A 94 6.59 14.98 4.05
CA ILE A 94 7.45 16.12 4.40
C ILE A 94 6.68 17.08 5.31
N TYR A 95 5.46 17.42 4.93
CA TYR A 95 4.57 18.26 5.73
C TYR A 95 4.31 17.66 7.12
N MET A 96 3.98 16.37 7.20
CA MET A 96 3.74 15.74 8.50
C MET A 96 5.00 15.60 9.35
N TRP A 97 6.17 15.40 8.74
CA TRP A 97 7.43 15.40 9.45
C TRP A 97 7.73 16.76 10.06
N ILE A 98 7.58 17.85 9.29
CA ILE A 98 7.69 19.21 9.80
C ILE A 98 6.70 19.45 10.94
N LYS A 99 5.45 18.97 10.79
CA LYS A 99 4.42 19.11 11.82
C LYS A 99 4.79 18.37 13.11
N ASP A 100 5.40 17.19 13.05
CA ASP A 100 5.89 16.47 14.25
C ASP A 100 7.00 17.24 14.98
N LEU A 101 7.86 17.96 14.24
CA LEU A 101 8.92 18.79 14.83
C LEU A 101 8.35 19.98 15.61
N ILE A 102 7.17 20.48 15.24
CA ILE A 102 6.56 21.69 15.82
C ILE A 102 5.53 21.33 16.91
N VAL A 103 4.74 20.26 16.71
CA VAL A 103 3.64 19.89 17.60
C VAL A 103 4.17 19.16 18.85
N PRO A 104 3.84 19.63 20.07
CA PRO A 104 4.25 18.99 21.32
C PRO A 104 3.92 17.49 21.38
N LYS A 105 4.79 16.71 22.03
CA LYS A 105 4.57 15.27 22.27
C LYS A 105 3.39 15.08 23.22
N GLY A 106 2.31 14.44 22.74
CA GLY A 106 1.08 14.20 23.52
C GLY A 106 -0.20 14.75 22.87
N LEU A 107 -0.07 15.64 21.88
CA LEU A 107 -1.19 16.10 21.06
C LEU A 107 -1.28 15.29 19.74
N PRO A 108 -2.50 15.03 19.24
CA PRO A 108 -2.69 14.39 17.95
C PRO A 108 -2.18 15.29 16.82
N ILE A 109 -1.51 14.67 15.85
CA ILE A 109 -1.06 15.28 14.58
C ILE A 109 -2.12 15.04 13.51
#